data_AF-A0A2U1YGC2-F1
#
_entry.id   AF-A0A2U1YGC2-F1
#
_cell.length_a   1.000
_cell.length_b   1.000
_cell.length_c   1.000
_cell.angle_alpha   90.00
_cell.angle_beta   90.00
_cell.angle_gamma   90.00
#
_symmetry.space_group_name_H-M   'P 1'
#
loop_
_entity.id
_entity.type
_entity.pdbx_description
1 polymer ?
#
loop_
_entity_poly.entity_id
_entity_poly.type
_entity_poly.pdbx_seq_one_letter_code
_entity_poly.pdbx_strand_id
1 'polypeptide(L)'
;MTDVTNELTLNHTGGASAGDFIELLKPRVMSLVVFTGLAGVVLAPGHIHPFLAMVAVLCIAVGAGASGAINMWYDRDIDAVMTRTVKRPIPSGRVEPAEALGFGVTLSVLSVVVMGLAVNWTAAALLAVTIGFYIFVYTMWLKRRTPQNIVIGGAAGAFPPMIGWAAGTGT
;
A
#
# COMPACT_ATOMS: atom_id res chain seq x y z
N MET A 1 30.03 6.58 -34.11
CA MET A 1 29.63 5.73 -32.96
C MET A 1 29.34 6.65 -31.78
N THR A 2 28.39 7.57 -31.94
CA THR A 2 28.10 8.64 -30.96
C THR A 2 26.63 9.04 -30.90
N ASP A 3 25.75 8.49 -31.75
CA ASP A 3 24.36 8.98 -31.84
C ASP A 3 23.32 8.09 -31.13
N VAL A 4 23.70 6.89 -30.66
CA VAL A 4 22.74 5.97 -30.00
C VAL A 4 22.54 6.29 -28.51
N THR A 5 23.53 6.91 -27.86
CA THR A 5 23.45 7.28 -26.44
C THR A 5 22.54 8.50 -26.18
N ASN A 6 22.22 9.29 -27.20
CA ASN A 6 21.47 10.53 -27.03
C ASN A 6 19.97 10.40 -27.35
N GLU A 7 19.52 9.27 -27.90
CA GLU A 7 18.08 9.01 -28.12
C GLU A 7 17.40 8.38 -26.90
N LEU A 8 18.17 7.72 -26.01
CA LEU A 8 17.62 7.14 -24.77
C LEU A 8 17.29 8.20 -23.70
N THR A 9 17.76 9.43 -23.87
CA THR A 9 17.53 10.55 -22.95
C THR A 9 16.35 11.45 -23.34
N LEU A 10 15.71 11.23 -24.49
CA LEU A 10 14.78 12.21 -25.08
C LEU A 10 13.28 11.88 -25.00
N ASN A 11 12.82 10.92 -24.18
CA ASN A 11 11.39 10.54 -24.17
C ASN A 11 10.66 10.51 -22.80
N HIS A 12 11.14 11.20 -21.77
CA HIS A 12 10.32 11.44 -20.56
C HIS A 12 10.32 12.92 -20.14
N THR A 13 9.74 13.77 -20.98
CA THR A 13 9.40 15.18 -20.66
C THR A 13 7.96 15.34 -20.14
N GLY A 14 7.20 14.25 -19.97
CA GLY A 14 5.97 14.25 -19.20
C GLY A 14 6.26 13.82 -17.78
N GLY A 15 6.13 14.72 -16.80
CA GLY A 15 6.17 14.35 -15.38
C GLY A 15 5.17 13.22 -15.08
N ALA A 16 5.41 12.47 -14.00
CA ALA A 16 4.56 11.37 -13.58
C ALA A 16 3.08 11.77 -13.59
N SER A 17 2.24 10.98 -14.29
CA SER A 17 0.80 11.24 -14.35
C SER A 17 0.12 10.80 -13.06
N ALA A 18 -1.02 11.41 -12.72
CA ALA A 18 -1.88 10.92 -11.64
C ALA A 18 -2.25 9.43 -11.81
N GLY A 19 -2.38 8.97 -13.06
CA GLY A 19 -2.61 7.54 -13.36
C GLY A 19 -1.45 6.63 -12.93
N ASP A 20 -0.21 7.12 -13.02
CA ASP A 20 0.97 6.36 -12.61
C ASP A 20 1.03 6.22 -11.09
N PHE A 21 0.68 7.27 -10.35
CA PHE A 21 0.56 7.22 -8.89
C PHE A 21 -0.59 6.32 -8.43
N ILE A 22 -1.72 6.30 -9.15
CA ILE A 22 -2.81 5.36 -8.86
C ILE A 22 -2.37 3.91 -9.11
N GLU A 23 -1.55 3.65 -10.14
CA GLU A 23 -0.99 2.32 -10.40
C GLU A 23 -0.10 1.85 -9.24
N LEU A 24 0.66 2.75 -8.61
CA LEU A 24 1.47 2.45 -7.42
C LEU A 24 0.63 1.90 -6.25
N LEU A 25 -0.61 2.38 -6.10
CA LEU A 25 -1.53 1.95 -5.03
C LEU A 25 -2.09 0.54 -5.23
N LYS A 26 -1.82 -0.10 -6.38
CA LYS A 26 -2.32 -1.44 -6.75
C LYS A 26 -3.82 -1.62 -6.49
N PRO A 27 -4.71 -0.89 -7.19
CA PRO A 27 -6.15 -0.86 -6.89
C PRO A 27 -6.82 -2.24 -6.84
N ARG A 28 -6.34 -3.19 -7.68
CA ARG A 28 -6.84 -4.57 -7.71
C ARG A 28 -6.52 -5.37 -6.45
N VAL A 29 -5.37 -5.11 -5.81
CA VAL A 29 -4.99 -5.79 -4.56
C VAL A 29 -5.67 -5.13 -3.38
N MET A 30 -5.77 -3.79 -3.43
CA MET A 30 -6.45 -2.98 -2.43
C MET A 30 -7.94 -3.34 -2.30
N SER A 31 -8.64 -3.68 -3.37
CA SER A 31 -10.09 -3.97 -3.33
C SER A 31 -10.45 -5.09 -2.36
N LEU A 32 -9.65 -6.16 -2.28
CA LEU A 32 -9.88 -7.26 -1.35
C LEU A 32 -9.65 -6.82 0.11
N VAL A 33 -8.64 -5.99 0.34
CA VAL A 33 -8.33 -5.40 1.66
C VAL A 33 -9.46 -4.47 2.13
N VAL A 34 -10.00 -3.67 1.21
CA VAL A 34 -11.16 -2.80 1.48
C VAL A 34 -12.40 -3.61 1.80
N PHE A 35 -12.69 -4.66 1.01
CA PHE A 35 -13.84 -5.54 1.23
C PHE A 35 -13.78 -6.20 2.61
N THR A 36 -12.62 -6.77 2.95
CA THR A 36 -12.42 -7.46 4.22
C THR A 36 -12.43 -6.50 5.42
N GLY A 37 -11.88 -5.29 5.27
CA GLY A 37 -11.99 -4.23 6.26
C GLY A 37 -13.43 -3.77 6.50
N LEU A 38 -14.20 -3.57 5.44
CA LEU A 38 -15.62 -3.24 5.53
C LEU A 38 -16.41 -4.34 6.25
N ALA A 39 -16.15 -5.61 5.93
CA ALA A 39 -16.78 -6.73 6.63
C ALA A 39 -16.49 -6.69 8.15
N GLY A 40 -15.26 -6.34 8.55
CA GLY A 40 -14.90 -6.13 9.96
C GLY A 40 -15.72 -5.03 10.64
N VAL A 41 -15.90 -3.89 9.97
CA VAL A 41 -16.73 -2.78 10.49
C VAL A 41 -18.19 -3.19 10.64
N VAL A 42 -18.74 -3.92 9.68
CA VAL A 42 -20.16 -4.34 9.67
C VAL A 42 -20.45 -5.39 10.74
N LEU A 43 -19.50 -6.29 11.01
CA LEU A 43 -19.68 -7.36 12.01
C LEU A 43 -19.42 -6.91 13.45
N ALA A 44 -18.81 -5.74 13.65
CA ALA A 44 -18.52 -5.21 14.97
C ALA A 44 -19.82 -4.99 15.78
N PRO A 45 -19.91 -5.46 17.03
CA PRO A 45 -21.12 -5.34 17.87
C PRO A 45 -21.38 -3.91 18.39
N GLY A 46 -20.57 -2.93 17.97
CA GLY A 46 -20.67 -1.52 18.36
C GLY A 46 -21.51 -0.68 17.40
N HIS A 47 -21.83 0.55 17.83
CA HIS A 47 -22.47 1.55 16.98
C HIS A 47 -21.44 2.58 16.55
N ILE A 48 -20.98 2.49 15.30
CA ILE A 48 -20.12 3.49 14.67
C ILE A 48 -20.97 4.39 13.76
N HIS A 49 -20.73 5.71 13.81
CA HIS A 49 -21.37 6.64 12.91
C HIS A 49 -20.98 6.31 11.45
N PRO A 50 -21.91 6.24 10.47
CA PRO A 50 -21.61 5.81 9.10
C PRO A 50 -20.47 6.59 8.42
N PHE A 51 -20.35 7.89 8.72
CA PHE A 51 -19.24 8.71 8.24
C PHE A 51 -17.89 8.24 8.80
N LEU A 52 -17.80 7.90 10.09
CA LEU A 52 -16.57 7.40 10.70
C LEU A 52 -16.23 5.99 10.19
N ALA A 53 -17.24 5.15 9.96
CA ALA A 53 -17.07 3.86 9.29
C ALA A 53 -16.44 4.03 7.90
N MET A 54 -16.95 4.98 7.11
CA MET A 54 -16.38 5.31 5.79
C MET A 54 -14.93 5.82 5.91
N VAL A 55 -14.64 6.69 6.89
CA VAL A 55 -13.27 7.17 7.15
C VAL A 55 -12.34 6.01 7.52
N ALA A 56 -12.78 5.07 8.36
CA ALA A 56 -11.99 3.90 8.73
C ALA A 56 -11.65 3.04 7.51
N VAL A 57 -12.65 2.71 6.68
CA VAL A 57 -12.45 1.94 5.44
C VAL A 57 -11.54 2.68 4.46
N LEU A 58 -11.65 4.00 4.35
CA LEU A 58 -10.76 4.82 3.54
C LEU A 58 -9.32 4.77 4.05
N CYS A 59 -9.10 4.86 5.37
CA CYS A 59 -7.77 4.75 5.96
C CYS A 59 -7.15 3.37 5.70
N ILE A 60 -7.95 2.29 5.78
CA ILE A 60 -7.51 0.94 5.41
C ILE A 60 -7.11 0.89 3.93
N ALA A 61 -7.92 1.46 3.03
CA ALA A 61 -7.63 1.52 1.60
C ALA A 61 -6.31 2.25 1.31
N VAL A 62 -6.16 3.46 1.87
CA VAL A 62 -4.99 4.31 1.69
C VAL A 62 -3.75 3.63 2.28
N GLY A 63 -3.82 3.06 3.48
CA GLY A 63 -2.70 2.36 4.10
C GLY A 63 -2.25 1.13 3.31
N ALA A 64 -3.20 0.37 2.75
CA ALA A 64 -2.90 -0.77 1.88
C ALA A 64 -2.25 -0.33 0.57
N GLY A 65 -2.78 0.72 -0.08
CA GLY A 65 -2.21 1.27 -1.31
C GLY A 65 -0.82 1.87 -1.08
N ALA A 66 -0.63 2.61 0.01
CA ALA A 66 0.65 3.19 0.42
C ALA A 66 1.73 2.11 0.62
N SER A 67 1.38 1.02 1.30
CA SER A 67 2.24 -0.16 1.47
C SER A 67 2.57 -0.80 0.12
N GLY A 68 1.61 -0.84 -0.81
CA GLY A 68 1.80 -1.28 -2.19
C GLY A 68 2.80 -0.44 -2.98
N ALA A 69 2.75 0.89 -2.82
CA ALA A 69 3.66 1.84 -3.44
C ALA A 69 5.10 1.68 -2.91
N ILE A 70 5.28 1.58 -1.59
CA ILE A 70 6.58 1.34 -0.95
C ILE A 70 7.15 -0.01 -1.40
N ASN A 71 6.31 -1.03 -1.52
CA ASN A 71 6.73 -2.34 -1.99
C ASN A 71 7.20 -2.31 -3.45
N MET A 72 6.54 -1.56 -4.33
CA MET A 72 7.03 -1.36 -5.71
C MET A 72 8.36 -0.60 -5.75
N TRP A 73 8.53 0.38 -4.87
CA TRP A 73 9.80 1.07 -4.72
C TRP A 73 10.92 0.11 -4.27
N TYR A 74 10.65 -0.74 -3.28
CA TYR A 74 11.64 -1.66 -2.74
C TYR A 74 12.01 -2.79 -3.70
N ASP A 75 11.04 -3.25 -4.52
CA ASP A 75 11.23 -4.33 -5.49
C ASP A 75 11.72 -3.85 -6.86
N ARG A 76 12.06 -2.56 -7.02
CA ARG A 76 12.41 -1.96 -8.33
C ARG A 76 13.52 -2.70 -9.08
N ASP A 77 14.49 -3.26 -8.36
CA ASP A 77 15.60 -4.06 -8.89
C ASP A 77 15.11 -5.40 -9.49
N ILE A 78 14.24 -6.09 -8.76
CA ILE A 78 13.65 -7.36 -9.19
C ILE A 78 12.64 -7.13 -10.31
N ASP A 79 11.81 -6.09 -10.18
CA ASP A 79 10.76 -5.78 -11.14
C ASP A 79 11.33 -5.40 -12.52
N ALA A 80 12.53 -4.80 -12.56
CA ALA A 80 13.21 -4.38 -13.80
C ALA A 80 13.66 -5.55 -14.68
N VAL A 81 13.93 -6.72 -14.10
CA VAL A 81 14.38 -7.92 -14.85
C VAL A 81 13.26 -8.94 -15.11
N MET A 82 12.04 -8.66 -14.65
CA MET A 82 10.89 -9.56 -14.75
C MET A 82 9.95 -9.15 -15.89
N THR A 83 9.73 -10.06 -16.86
CA THR A 83 8.84 -9.85 -18.02
C THR A 83 7.45 -9.33 -17.66
N ARG A 84 6.90 -9.80 -16.53
CA ARG A 84 5.56 -9.41 -16.06
C ARG A 84 5.51 -7.99 -15.48
N THR A 85 6.60 -7.47 -14.93
CA THR A 85 6.62 -6.27 -14.08
C THR A 85 7.53 -5.16 -14.58
N VAL A 86 8.31 -5.41 -15.63
CA VAL A 86 9.20 -4.44 -16.27
C VAL A 86 8.47 -3.17 -16.74
N LYS A 87 7.18 -3.27 -17.04
CA LYS A 87 6.34 -2.13 -17.47
C LYS A 87 5.74 -1.31 -16.32
N ARG A 88 6.00 -1.66 -15.05
CA ARG A 88 5.50 -0.92 -13.88
C ARG A 88 6.04 0.53 -13.88
N PRO A 89 5.37 1.47 -13.20
CA PRO A 89 5.74 2.89 -13.20
C PRO A 89 7.19 3.18 -12.85
N ILE A 90 7.75 2.49 -11.84
CA ILE A 90 9.13 2.76 -11.37
C ILE A 90 10.19 2.14 -12.31
N PRO A 91 10.15 0.83 -12.66
CA PRO A 91 11.15 0.24 -13.55
C PRO A 91 11.13 0.78 -14.98
N SER A 92 9.98 1.28 -15.45
CA SER A 92 9.84 1.89 -16.78
C SER A 92 10.22 3.37 -16.81
N GLY A 93 10.58 3.98 -15.67
CA GLY A 93 11.01 5.38 -15.60
C GLY A 93 9.87 6.41 -15.61
N ARG A 94 8.60 6.00 -15.54
CA ARG A 94 7.45 6.93 -15.52
C ARG A 94 7.32 7.70 -14.20
N VAL A 95 7.78 7.11 -13.10
CA VAL A 95 7.76 7.73 -11.76
C VAL A 95 9.15 7.65 -11.15
N GLU A 96 9.65 8.77 -10.64
CA GLU A 96 10.94 8.78 -9.95
C GLU A 96 10.86 7.94 -8.66
N PRO A 97 11.84 7.08 -8.37
CA PRO A 97 11.79 6.27 -7.16
C PRO A 97 11.70 7.10 -5.87
N ALA A 98 12.34 8.28 -5.82
CA ALA A 98 12.25 9.16 -4.65
C ALA A 98 10.82 9.66 -4.43
N GLU A 99 10.12 10.07 -5.50
CA GLU A 99 8.71 10.48 -5.45
C GLU A 99 7.80 9.34 -5.02
N ALA A 100 7.99 8.14 -5.56
CA ALA A 100 7.19 6.97 -5.19
C ALA A 100 7.34 6.61 -3.70
N LEU A 101 8.57 6.67 -3.16
CA LEU A 101 8.81 6.45 -1.74
C LEU A 101 8.17 7.54 -0.88
N GLY A 102 8.38 8.82 -1.24
CA GLY A 102 7.81 9.96 -0.52
C GLY A 102 6.28 9.90 -0.49
N PHE A 103 5.66 9.57 -1.62
CA PHE A 103 4.22 9.38 -1.74
C PHE A 103 3.72 8.25 -0.84
N GLY A 104 4.34 7.07 -0.91
CA GLY A 104 3.98 5.93 -0.08
C GLY A 104 4.11 6.22 1.42
N VAL A 105 5.24 6.77 1.86
CA VAL A 105 5.47 7.11 3.28
C VAL A 105 4.47 8.14 3.78
N THR A 106 4.22 9.19 2.99
CA THR A 106 3.26 10.25 3.34
C THR A 106 1.86 9.69 3.51
N LEU A 107 1.38 8.87 2.57
CA LEU A 107 0.07 8.24 2.67
C LEU A 107 -0.03 7.25 3.84
N SER A 108 1.03 6.49 4.11
CA SER A 108 1.09 5.60 5.28
C SER A 108 0.93 6.37 6.58
N VAL A 109 1.70 7.44 6.77
CA VAL A 109 1.62 8.26 8.00
C VAL A 109 0.25 8.93 8.10
N LEU A 110 -0.24 9.55 7.01
CA LEU A 110 -1.53 10.23 7.02
C LEU A 110 -2.68 9.27 7.32
N SER A 111 -2.70 8.07 6.73
CA SER A 111 -3.77 7.09 6.99
C SER A 111 -3.83 6.65 8.46
N VAL A 112 -2.68 6.46 9.10
CA VAL A 112 -2.60 6.11 10.53
C VAL A 112 -3.03 7.28 11.41
N VAL A 113 -2.54 8.49 11.13
CA VAL A 113 -2.87 9.69 11.90
C VAL A 113 -4.36 10.00 11.81
N VAL A 114 -4.94 9.96 10.60
CA VAL A 114 -6.37 10.19 10.39
C VAL A 114 -7.19 9.11 11.08
N MET A 115 -6.81 7.83 11.00
CA MET A 115 -7.48 6.75 11.73
C MET A 115 -7.48 7.02 13.25
N GLY A 116 -6.35 7.45 13.81
CA GLY A 116 -6.20 7.69 15.24
C GLY A 116 -7.02 8.88 15.73
N LEU A 117 -7.03 9.96 14.97
CA LEU A 117 -7.72 11.21 15.33
C LEU A 117 -9.22 11.16 15.06
N ALA A 118 -9.64 10.53 13.95
CA ALA A 118 -11.05 10.53 13.53
C ALA A 118 -11.82 9.32 14.07
N VAL A 119 -11.18 8.16 14.23
CA VAL A 119 -11.85 6.89 14.56
C VAL A 119 -11.47 6.43 15.96
N ASN A 120 -10.28 5.85 16.13
CA ASN A 120 -9.69 5.52 17.44
C ASN A 120 -8.23 5.05 17.30
N TRP A 121 -7.50 5.09 18.42
CA TRP A 121 -6.08 4.71 18.47
C TRP A 121 -5.83 3.20 18.34
N THR A 122 -6.78 2.35 18.70
CA THR A 122 -6.63 0.89 18.58
C THR A 122 -6.59 0.46 17.12
N ALA A 123 -7.55 0.94 16.31
CA ALA A 123 -7.57 0.75 14.87
C ALA A 123 -6.34 1.38 14.18
N ALA A 124 -5.89 2.56 14.64
CA ALA A 124 -4.70 3.21 14.12
C ALA A 124 -3.42 2.41 14.40
N ALA A 125 -3.27 1.87 15.61
CA ALA A 125 -2.14 1.01 15.97
C ALA A 125 -2.14 -0.28 15.14
N LEU A 126 -3.28 -0.93 14.96
CA LEU A 126 -3.41 -2.09 14.09
C LEU A 126 -3.08 -1.76 12.63
N LEU A 127 -3.53 -0.61 12.13
CA LEU A 127 -3.18 -0.14 10.79
C LEU A 127 -1.68 0.09 10.65
N ALA A 128 -1.05 0.75 11.62
CA ALA A 128 0.40 0.99 11.63
C ALA A 128 1.19 -0.32 11.65
N VAL A 129 0.79 -1.26 12.49
CA VAL A 129 1.39 -2.61 12.55
C VAL A 129 1.21 -3.33 11.22
N THR A 130 0.05 -3.22 10.58
CA THR A 130 -0.21 -3.86 9.28
C THR A 130 0.68 -3.31 8.18
N ILE A 131 0.81 -1.97 8.10
CA ILE A 131 1.70 -1.29 7.15
C ILE A 131 3.16 -1.72 7.41
N GLY A 132 3.60 -1.67 8.66
CA GLY A 132 4.96 -2.07 9.06
C GLY A 132 5.24 -3.54 8.79
N PHE A 133 4.30 -4.44 9.10
CA PHE A 133 4.41 -5.86 8.82
C PHE A 133 4.53 -6.12 7.32
N TYR A 134 3.69 -5.49 6.50
CA TYR A 134 3.76 -5.64 5.06
C TYR A 134 5.12 -5.18 4.49
N ILE A 135 5.62 -4.04 4.96
CA ILE A 135 6.85 -3.44 4.46
C ILE A 135 8.09 -4.20 4.99
N PHE A 136 8.27 -4.26 6.31
CA PHE A 136 9.50 -4.81 6.91
C PHE A 136 9.53 -6.33 6.90
N VAL A 137 8.45 -6.98 7.33
CA VAL A 137 8.40 -8.44 7.47
C VAL A 137 8.20 -9.07 6.11
N TYR A 138 7.14 -8.72 5.39
CA TYR A 138 6.84 -9.36 4.12
C TYR A 138 7.78 -8.90 2.99
N THR A 139 7.81 -7.60 2.66
CA THR A 139 8.54 -7.10 1.48
C THR A 139 10.05 -7.18 1.63
N MET A 140 10.62 -6.66 2.72
CA MET A 140 12.09 -6.62 2.87
C MET A 140 12.69 -7.97 3.25
N TRP A 141 12.08 -8.67 4.20
CA TRP A 141 12.66 -9.87 4.77
C TRP A 141 12.17 -11.13 4.08
N LEU A 142 10.88 -11.43 4.20
CA LEU A 142 10.35 -12.77 3.92
C LEU A 142 10.36 -13.08 2.43
N LYS A 143 9.94 -12.12 1.60
CA LYS A 143 9.85 -12.25 0.15
C LYS A 143 11.18 -12.60 -0.50
N ARG A 144 12.30 -12.07 0.01
CA ARG A 144 13.64 -12.28 -0.54
C ARG A 144 14.38 -13.48 0.06
N ARG A 145 13.92 -14.03 1.20
CA ARG A 145 14.67 -15.03 1.98
C ARG A 145 14.01 -16.40 2.11
N THR A 146 12.68 -16.51 1.94
CA THR A 146 11.99 -17.76 2.26
C THR A 146 10.88 -18.11 1.26
N PRO A 147 10.66 -19.42 0.99
CA PRO A 147 9.50 -19.89 0.22
C PRO A 147 8.19 -19.88 1.03
N GLN A 148 8.25 -19.66 2.36
CA GLN A 148 7.07 -19.60 3.25
C GLN A 148 6.34 -18.24 3.22
N ASN A 149 6.65 -17.39 2.24
CA ASN A 149 6.08 -16.05 2.12
C ASN A 149 4.56 -16.04 1.90
N ILE A 150 3.98 -17.13 1.38
CA ILE A 150 2.53 -17.25 1.17
C ILE A 150 1.80 -17.45 2.51
N VAL A 151 2.34 -18.27 3.41
CA VAL A 151 1.68 -18.62 4.67
C VAL A 151 1.73 -17.45 5.64
N ILE A 152 2.93 -16.90 5.86
CA ILE A 152 3.12 -15.77 6.78
C ILE A 152 2.60 -14.47 6.15
N GLY A 153 2.72 -14.32 4.83
CA GLY A 153 2.10 -13.21 4.11
C GLY A 153 0.57 -13.27 4.13
N GLY A 154 -0.01 -14.47 4.17
CA GLY A 154 -1.45 -14.68 4.35
C GLY A 154 -1.96 -14.13 5.69
N ALA A 155 -1.15 -14.18 6.75
CA ALA A 155 -1.47 -13.55 8.02
C ALA A 155 -1.65 -12.02 7.89
N ALA A 156 -0.90 -11.37 6.99
CA ALA A 156 -1.08 -9.95 6.71
C ALA A 156 -2.49 -9.62 6.19
N GLY A 157 -3.10 -10.55 5.44
CA GLY A 157 -4.45 -10.43 4.91
C GLY A 157 -5.56 -10.56 5.96
N ALA A 158 -5.24 -11.00 7.19
CA ALA A 158 -6.20 -11.10 8.28
C ALA A 158 -6.33 -9.79 9.10
N PHE A 159 -5.40 -8.85 8.97
CA PHE A 159 -5.46 -7.59 9.70
C PHE A 159 -6.58 -6.63 9.27
N PRO A 160 -6.97 -6.51 7.98
CA PRO A 160 -8.01 -5.56 7.60
C PRO A 160 -9.35 -5.77 8.30
N PRO A 161 -9.91 -7.00 8.41
CA PRO A 161 -11.08 -7.27 9.25
C PRO A 161 -10.89 -6.88 10.72
N MET A 162 -9.70 -7.12 11.30
CA MET A 162 -9.41 -6.77 12.69
C MET A 162 -9.38 -5.24 12.89
N ILE A 163 -8.79 -4.50 11.94
CA ILE A 163 -8.81 -3.04 11.95
C ILE A 163 -10.24 -2.52 11.84
N GLY A 164 -11.04 -3.10 10.93
CA GLY A 164 -12.45 -2.75 10.77
C GLY A 164 -13.28 -3.02 12.02
N TRP A 165 -13.05 -4.17 12.67
CA TRP A 165 -13.68 -4.52 13.93
C TRP A 165 -13.31 -3.50 15.02
N ALA A 166 -12.02 -3.26 15.23
CA ALA A 166 -11.52 -2.30 16.21
C ALA A 166 -12.02 -0.87 15.94
N ALA A 167 -12.23 -0.50 14.67
CA ALA A 167 -12.87 0.76 14.32
C ALA A 167 -14.32 0.82 14.85
N GLY A 168 -15.10 -0.27 14.69
CA GLY A 168 -16.49 -0.36 15.13
C GLY A 168 -16.68 -0.51 16.64
N THR A 169 -15.77 -1.20 17.34
CA THR A 169 -15.85 -1.44 18.79
C THR A 169 -15.11 -0.40 19.63
N GLY A 170 -14.10 0.27 19.07
CA GLY A 170 -13.17 1.13 19.81
C GLY A 170 -12.03 0.38 20.52
N THR A 171 -11.99 -0.95 20.42
CA THR A 171 -11.05 -1.85 21.11
C THR A 171 -10.67 -3.02 20.23
#